data_AF-A0A972AEI6-F1
#
_entry.id   AF-A0A972AEI6-F1
#
_cell.length_a   1.000
_cell.length_b   1.000
_cell.length_c   1.000
_cell.angle_alpha   90.00
_cell.angle_beta   90.00
_cell.angle_gamma   90.00
#
_symmetry.space_group_name_H-M   'P 1'
#
loop_
_entity.id
_entity.type
_entity.pdbx_description
1 polymer ?
#
loop_
_entity_poly.entity_id
_entity_poly.type
_entity_poly.pdbx_seq_one_letter_code
_entity_poly.pdbx_strand_id
1 'polypeptide(L)'
;MSNGSKVSTGREPLIRIVKREYNNKLIPGLIRAGALILSIIAGGLFIWAMGFNPFEAYKSIIRGALVGSARDPRASIRSTIDIFVPLGVTALGLSCALKMKFWNIGGDGQIIIGGVFATLFALNYPQIPRPLMLLIM
;
A
#
# COMPACT_ATOMS: atom_id res chain seq x y z
N MET A 1 -47.39 18.19 9.29
CA MET A 1 -46.58 18.94 10.29
C MET A 1 -45.14 18.51 10.10
N SER A 2 -44.10 19.32 9.97
CA SER A 2 -43.88 20.74 9.76
C SER A 2 -42.39 20.85 9.41
N ASN A 3 -42.05 21.72 8.45
CA ASN A 3 -40.74 22.36 8.24
C ASN A 3 -39.47 21.53 7.99
N GLY A 4 -38.88 21.79 6.81
CA GLY A 4 -37.47 21.60 6.52
C GLY A 4 -37.05 22.62 5.46
N SER A 5 -36.65 23.79 5.93
CA SER A 5 -35.96 24.90 5.26
C SER A 5 -35.53 24.70 3.80
N LYS A 6 -35.98 25.62 2.93
CA LYS A 6 -35.34 25.89 1.63
C LYS A 6 -33.88 26.28 1.88
N VAL A 7 -32.95 25.38 1.57
CA VAL A 7 -31.50 25.65 1.60
C VAL A 7 -31.19 26.59 0.43
N SER A 8 -30.56 27.73 0.71
CA SER A 8 -30.18 28.71 -0.29
C SER A 8 -29.19 28.14 -1.29
N THR A 9 -29.47 28.31 -2.57
CA THR A 9 -28.66 27.92 -3.73
C THR A 9 -27.34 28.69 -3.79
N GLY A 10 -26.36 28.31 -2.96
CA GLY A 10 -24.96 28.69 -3.15
C GLY A 10 -24.35 27.82 -4.26
N ARG A 11 -23.48 28.40 -5.09
CA ARG A 11 -22.78 27.66 -6.17
C ARG A 11 -22.15 26.39 -5.60
N GLU A 12 -22.56 25.23 -6.09
CA GLU A 12 -21.99 23.95 -5.67
C GLU A 12 -20.48 23.91 -6.05
N PRO A 13 -19.62 23.33 -5.19
CA PRO A 13 -18.19 23.23 -5.48
C PRO A 13 -17.96 22.34 -6.71
N LEU A 14 -17.05 22.77 -7.60
CA LEU A 14 -16.73 22.07 -8.86
C LEU A 14 -16.29 20.61 -8.68
N ILE A 15 -15.70 20.29 -7.52
CA ILE A 15 -15.27 18.92 -7.18
C ILE A 15 -15.77 18.61 -5.78
N ARG A 16 -16.68 17.64 -5.67
CA ARG A 16 -17.17 17.11 -4.40
C ARG A 16 -16.63 15.70 -4.22
N ILE A 17 -15.66 15.54 -3.33
CA ILE A 17 -15.16 14.22 -2.94
C ILE A 17 -16.16 13.64 -1.93
N VAL A 18 -17.05 12.78 -2.41
CA VAL A 18 -18.01 12.06 -1.56
C VAL A 18 -17.55 10.61 -1.43
N LYS A 19 -17.64 10.06 -0.22
CA LYS A 19 -17.47 8.61 -0.02
C LYS A 19 -18.50 7.89 -0.89
N ARG A 20 -18.03 7.04 -1.81
CA ARG A 20 -18.93 6.21 -2.62
C ARG A 20 -19.61 5.18 -1.71
N GLU A 21 -20.89 5.39 -1.45
CA GLU A 21 -21.73 4.40 -0.77
C GLU A 21 -22.13 3.32 -1.77
N TYR A 22 -21.66 2.10 -1.52
CA TYR A 22 -22.08 0.95 -2.31
C TYR A 22 -23.40 0.44 -1.72
N ASN A 23 -24.50 0.66 -2.44
CA ASN A 23 -25.82 0.16 -2.05
C ASN A 23 -25.87 -1.39 -2.00
N ASN A 24 -24.96 -2.06 -2.74
CA ASN A 24 -24.84 -3.50 -2.77
C ASN A 24 -23.42 -3.96 -2.41
N LYS A 25 -23.30 -4.95 -1.50
CA LYS A 25 -22.03 -5.57 -1.07
C LYS A 25 -21.31 -6.35 -2.18
N LEU A 26 -22.02 -6.71 -3.26
CA LEU A 26 -21.43 -7.43 -4.40
C LEU A 26 -20.46 -6.57 -5.22
N ILE A 27 -20.79 -5.28 -5.41
CA ILE A 27 -19.98 -4.34 -6.21
C ILE A 27 -18.54 -4.23 -5.69
N PRO A 28 -18.29 -3.95 -4.39
CA PRO A 28 -16.94 -3.89 -3.88
C PRO A 28 -16.21 -5.25 -3.91
N GLY A 29 -16.94 -6.37 -3.84
CA GLY A 29 -16.38 -7.71 -4.02
C GLY A 29 -15.85 -7.93 -5.44
N LEU A 30 -16.65 -7.57 -6.45
CA LEU A 30 -16.26 -7.64 -7.86
C LEU A 30 -15.06 -6.76 -8.19
N ILE A 31 -15.00 -5.55 -7.61
CA ILE A 31 -13.85 -4.66 -7.80
C ILE A 31 -12.56 -5.32 -7.30
N ARG A 32 -12.58 -5.97 -6.12
CA ARG A 32 -11.42 -6.68 -5.57
C ARG A 32 -11.01 -7.88 -6.42
N ALA A 33 -12.00 -8.65 -6.89
CA ALA A 33 -11.74 -9.78 -7.78
C ALA A 33 -11.13 -9.32 -9.12
N GLY A 34 -11.67 -8.25 -9.71
CA GLY A 34 -11.13 -7.63 -10.92
C GLY A 34 -9.69 -7.13 -10.71
N ALA A 35 -9.41 -6.49 -9.58
CA ALA A 35 -8.06 -6.04 -9.24
C ALA A 35 -7.06 -7.21 -9.12
N LEU A 36 -7.49 -8.36 -8.57
CA LEU A 36 -6.66 -9.57 -8.48
C LEU A 36 -6.35 -10.15 -9.88
N ILE A 37 -7.33 -10.17 -10.78
CA ILE A 37 -7.11 -10.64 -12.16
C ILE A 37 -6.15 -9.70 -12.89
N LEU A 38 -6.36 -8.40 -12.77
CA LEU A 38 -5.49 -7.39 -13.39
C LEU A 38 -4.05 -7.47 -12.87
N SER A 39 -3.83 -7.77 -11.59
CA SER A 39 -2.47 -7.91 -11.05
C SER A 39 -1.75 -9.14 -11.62
N ILE A 40 -2.45 -10.25 -11.83
CA ILE A 40 -1.90 -11.43 -12.50
C ILE A 40 -1.55 -11.10 -13.96
N ILE A 41 -2.43 -10.41 -14.68
CA ILE A 41 -2.16 -10.01 -16.07
C ILE A 41 -0.95 -9.07 -16.13
N ALA A 42 -0.85 -8.10 -15.24
CA ALA A 42 0.28 -7.17 -15.17
C ALA A 42 1.61 -7.90 -14.88
N GLY A 43 1.61 -8.85 -13.94
CA GLY A 43 2.77 -9.71 -13.69
C GLY A 43 3.15 -10.57 -14.91
N GLY A 44 2.15 -11.06 -15.65
CA GLY A 44 2.38 -11.83 -16.87
C GLY A 44 2.98 -10.97 -17.98
N LEU A 45 2.50 -9.73 -18.14
CA LEU A 45 3.09 -8.75 -19.04
C LEU A 45 4.55 -8.45 -18.69
N PHE A 46 4.87 -8.36 -17.40
CA PHE A 46 6.25 -8.16 -16.94
C PHE A 46 7.14 -9.35 -17.29
N ILE A 47 6.68 -10.59 -17.09
CA ILE A 47 7.39 -11.80 -17.50
C ILE A 47 7.61 -11.83 -19.01
N TRP A 48 6.59 -11.44 -19.77
CA TRP A 48 6.67 -11.35 -21.22
C TRP A 48 7.69 -10.29 -21.67
N ALA A 49 7.73 -9.14 -21.02
CA ALA A 49 8.70 -8.08 -21.29
C ALA A 49 10.16 -8.53 -21.01
N MET A 50 10.36 -9.47 -20.10
CA MET A 50 11.67 -10.12 -19.88
C MET A 50 12.02 -11.18 -20.95
N GLY A 51 11.15 -11.42 -21.93
CA GLY A 51 11.37 -12.38 -23.01
C GLY A 51 10.97 -13.83 -22.68
N PHE A 52 10.31 -14.06 -21.54
CA PHE A 52 9.84 -15.40 -21.15
C PHE A 52 8.35 -15.58 -21.48
N ASN A 53 7.92 -16.82 -21.71
CA ASN A 53 6.50 -17.12 -21.88
C ASN A 53 5.78 -17.07 -20.50
N PRO A 54 4.81 -16.16 -20.30
CA PRO A 54 4.14 -16.02 -19.00
C PRO A 54 3.38 -17.27 -18.57
N PHE A 55 2.80 -18.01 -19.52
CA PHE A 55 2.04 -19.22 -19.21
C PHE A 55 2.95 -20.32 -18.67
N GLU A 56 4.12 -20.52 -19.27
CA GLU A 56 5.10 -21.49 -18.79
C GLU A 56 5.73 -21.07 -17.47
N ALA A 57 5.97 -19.78 -17.27
CA ALA A 57 6.44 -19.24 -15.99
C ALA A 57 5.42 -19.50 -14.87
N TYR A 58 4.13 -19.22 -15.09
CA TYR A 58 3.10 -19.47 -14.08
C TYR A 58 2.89 -20.96 -13.79
N LYS A 59 2.94 -21.82 -14.81
CA LYS A 59 2.93 -23.28 -14.59
C LYS A 59 4.10 -23.72 -13.73
N SER A 60 5.30 -23.20 -14.02
CA SER A 60 6.51 -23.50 -13.26
C SER A 60 6.40 -23.05 -11.80
N ILE A 61 5.85 -21.86 -11.55
CA ILE A 61 5.61 -21.34 -10.19
C ILE A 61 4.64 -22.25 -9.43
N ILE A 62 3.49 -22.61 -10.03
CA ILE A 62 2.49 -23.47 -9.40
C ILE A 62 3.06 -24.86 -9.10
N ARG A 63 3.80 -25.44 -10.06
CA ARG A 63 4.44 -26.75 -9.89
C ARG A 63 5.50 -26.71 -8.80
N GLY A 64 6.31 -25.65 -8.74
CA GLY A 64 7.34 -25.46 -7.73
C GLY A 64 6.76 -25.30 -6.32
N ALA A 65 5.62 -24.61 -6.19
CA ALA A 65 4.94 -24.39 -4.92
C ALA A 65 4.18 -25.63 -4.40
N LEU A 66 3.48 -26.35 -5.28
CA LEU A 66 2.53 -27.41 -4.86
C LEU A 66 3.03 -28.84 -5.06
N VAL A 67 3.76 -29.12 -6.15
CA VAL A 67 4.13 -30.50 -6.54
C VAL A 67 5.54 -30.84 -6.05
N GLY A 68 6.43 -29.86 -6.04
CA GLY A 68 7.80 -30.00 -5.53
C GLY A 68 8.67 -31.02 -6.27
N SER A 69 9.81 -31.35 -5.64
CA SER A 69 10.78 -32.30 -6.18
C SER A 69 10.32 -33.75 -5.92
N ALA A 70 10.57 -34.67 -6.86
CA ALA A 70 10.15 -36.08 -6.78
C ALA A 70 10.64 -36.83 -5.52
N ARG A 71 11.62 -36.28 -4.80
CA ARG A 71 12.18 -36.84 -3.57
C ARG A 71 11.38 -36.49 -2.32
N ASP A 72 10.77 -35.30 -2.26
CA ASP A 72 9.92 -34.89 -1.14
C ASP A 72 8.89 -33.83 -1.59
N PRO A 73 7.67 -34.26 -1.92
CA PRO A 73 6.58 -33.35 -2.30
C PRO A 73 6.17 -32.38 -1.18
N ARG A 74 6.42 -32.73 0.10
CA ARG A 74 5.99 -31.93 1.26
C ARG A 74 6.94 -30.76 1.54
N ALA A 75 8.20 -30.88 1.11
CA ALA A 75 9.20 -29.83 1.29
C ALA A 75 8.81 -28.52 0.59
N SER A 76 8.26 -28.58 -0.62
CA SER A 76 7.81 -27.40 -1.37
C SER A 76 6.65 -26.67 -0.72
N ILE A 77 5.67 -27.42 -0.22
CA ILE A 77 4.52 -26.84 0.50
C ILE A 77 4.99 -26.20 1.80
N ARG A 78 5.90 -26.86 2.54
CA ARG A 78 6.46 -26.30 3.77
C ARG A 78 7.20 -24.99 3.52
N SER A 79 8.09 -24.95 2.52
CA SER A 79 8.80 -23.72 2.13
C SER A 79 7.84 -22.61 1.70
N THR A 80 6.77 -22.96 0.98
CA THR A 80 5.72 -21.99 0.61
C THR A 80 5.04 -21.42 1.85
N ILE A 81 4.68 -22.27 2.82
CA ILE A 81 4.05 -21.85 4.09
C ILE A 81 5.00 -20.97 4.91
N ASP A 82 6.29 -21.34 5.00
CA ASP A 82 7.29 -20.59 5.77
C ASP A 82 7.45 -19.15 5.25
N ILE A 83 7.24 -18.92 3.95
CA ILE A 83 7.25 -17.58 3.35
C ILE A 83 5.86 -16.92 3.41
N PHE A 84 4.80 -17.70 3.16
CA PHE A 84 3.44 -17.19 3.09
C PHE A 84 2.92 -16.70 4.43
N VAL A 85 3.20 -17.41 5.53
CA VAL A 85 2.69 -17.06 6.86
C VAL A 85 3.17 -15.68 7.32
N PRO A 86 4.48 -15.36 7.30
CA PRO A 86 4.96 -14.01 7.61
C PRO A 86 4.31 -12.94 6.74
N LEU A 87 4.30 -13.13 5.42
CA LEU A 87 3.70 -12.16 4.48
C LEU A 87 2.20 -11.96 4.73
N GLY A 88 1.48 -13.04 5.00
CA GLY A 88 0.04 -13.02 5.30
C GLY A 88 -0.24 -12.27 6.60
N VAL A 89 0.53 -12.53 7.66
CA VAL A 89 0.41 -11.81 8.93
C VAL A 89 0.72 -10.33 8.75
N THR A 90 1.77 -9.98 8.00
CA THR A 90 2.08 -8.58 7.66
C THR A 90 0.95 -7.91 6.89
N ALA A 91 0.38 -8.57 5.88
CA ALA A 91 -0.72 -8.03 5.10
C ALA A 91 -2.00 -7.81 5.94
N LEU A 92 -2.29 -8.71 6.87
CA LEU A 92 -3.40 -8.58 7.82
C LEU A 92 -3.18 -7.42 8.80
N GLY A 93 -1.97 -7.31 9.36
CA GLY A 93 -1.58 -6.19 10.22
C GLY A 93 -1.70 -4.85 9.50
N LEU A 94 -1.18 -4.77 8.28
CA LEU A 94 -1.27 -3.57 7.44
C LEU A 94 -2.73 -3.23 7.10
N SER A 95 -3.56 -4.23 6.79
CA SER A 95 -4.99 -4.01 6.53
C SER A 95 -5.72 -3.41 7.73
N CYS A 96 -5.34 -3.82 8.94
CA CYS A 96 -5.86 -3.24 10.19
C CYS A 96 -5.43 -1.77 10.33
N ALA A 97 -4.14 -1.47 10.15
CA ALA A 97 -3.60 -0.10 10.23
C ALA A 97 -4.23 0.84 9.20
N LEU A 98 -4.39 0.38 7.95
CA LEU A 98 -5.05 1.15 6.89
C LEU A 98 -6.53 1.42 7.19
N LYS A 99 -7.22 0.48 7.85
CA LYS A 99 -8.62 0.67 8.28
C LYS A 99 -8.75 1.70 9.39
N MET A 100 -7.78 1.75 10.31
CA MET A 100 -7.68 2.78 11.36
C MET A 100 -7.31 4.16 10.80
N LYS A 101 -6.97 4.26 9.51
CA LYS A 101 -6.49 5.49 8.85
C LYS A 101 -5.26 6.09 9.54
N PHE A 102 -4.42 5.26 10.16
CA PHE A 102 -3.08 5.66 10.58
C PHE A 102 -2.20 5.81 9.35
N TRP A 103 -2.47 6.86 8.57
CA TRP A 103 -1.65 7.29 7.43
C TRP A 103 -0.35 7.98 7.90
N ASN A 104 -0.25 8.26 9.20
CA ASN A 104 0.90 8.89 9.82
C ASN A 104 1.74 7.85 10.59
N ILE A 105 2.50 7.02 9.87
CA ILE A 105 3.51 6.12 10.47
C ILE A 105 4.87 6.83 10.63
N GLY A 106 5.10 7.95 9.91
CA GLY A 106 6.42 8.57 9.80
C GLY A 106 6.54 10.01 10.26
N GLY A 107 5.44 10.70 10.57
CA GLY A 107 5.47 12.11 10.99
C GLY A 107 6.21 12.32 12.30
N ASP A 108 5.98 11.46 13.29
CA ASP A 108 6.69 11.54 14.56
C ASP A 108 8.19 11.31 14.38
N GLY A 109 8.57 10.35 13.53
CA GLY A 109 9.98 10.10 13.17
C GLY A 109 10.62 11.25 12.37
N GLN A 110 9.86 11.90 11.48
CA GLN A 110 10.31 13.06 10.71
C GLN A 110 10.52 14.28 11.61
N ILE A 111 9.65 14.50 12.59
CA ILE A 111 9.81 15.59 13.57
C ILE A 111 11.05 15.33 14.43
N ILE A 112 11.24 14.10 14.91
CA ILE A 112 12.40 13.75 15.74
C ILE A 112 13.70 13.93 14.94
N ILE A 113 13.79 13.37 13.72
CA ILE A 113 15.01 13.46 12.93
C ILE A 113 15.27 14.90 12.46
N GLY A 114 14.23 15.65 12.11
CA GLY A 114 14.32 17.08 11.81
C GLY A 114 14.89 17.86 13.00
N GLY A 115 14.38 17.64 14.21
CA GLY A 115 14.91 18.27 15.43
C GLY A 115 16.37 17.91 15.74
N VAL A 116 16.76 16.65 15.52
CA VAL A 116 18.15 16.19 15.68
C VAL A 116 19.07 16.89 14.68
N PHE A 117 18.71 16.92 13.40
CA PHE A 117 19.51 17.58 12.36
C PHE A 117 19.58 19.10 12.57
N ALA A 118 18.47 19.75 12.90
CA ALA A 118 18.45 21.16 13.24
C ALA A 118 19.42 21.48 14.38
N THR A 119 19.39 20.70 15.46
CA THR A 119 20.29 20.88 16.61
C THR A 119 21.75 20.63 16.24
N LEU A 120 22.04 19.59 15.44
CA LEU A 120 23.40 19.30 14.95
C LEU A 120 24.00 20.46 14.16
N PHE A 121 23.25 21.03 13.23
CA PHE A 121 23.73 22.15 12.41
C PHE A 121 23.90 23.44 13.24
N ALA A 122 22.98 23.72 14.15
CA ALA A 122 23.08 24.89 15.03
C ALA A 122 24.33 24.86 15.94
N LEU A 123 24.73 23.68 16.43
CA LEU A 123 25.87 23.54 17.35
C LEU A 123 27.22 23.46 16.63
N ASN A 124 27.30 22.78 15.48
CA ASN A 124 28.58 22.54 14.80
C ASN A 124 28.95 23.62 13.78
N TYR A 125 27.99 24.45 13.35
CA TYR A 125 28.22 25.47 12.32
C TYR A 125 27.77 26.88 12.74
N PRO A 126 28.26 27.41 13.89
CA PRO A 126 27.88 28.75 14.36
C PRO A 126 28.33 29.89 13.42
N GLN A 127 29.29 29.62 12.53
CA GLN A 127 29.75 30.55 11.50
C GLN A 127 28.73 30.84 10.38
N ILE A 128 27.65 30.06 10.26
CA ILE A 128 26.65 30.27 9.21
C ILE A 128 25.78 31.50 9.54
N PRO A 129 25.56 32.42 8.60
CA PRO A 129 24.65 33.56 8.80
C PRO A 129 23.25 33.11 9.22
N ARG A 130 22.68 33.79 10.22
CA ARG A 130 21.38 33.43 10.83
C ARG A 130 20.25 33.17 9.82
N PRO A 131 20.08 33.95 8.73
CA PRO A 131 19.02 33.69 7.76
C PRO A 131 19.21 32.36 7.01
N LEU A 132 20.46 31.97 6.73
CA LEU A 132 20.77 30.72 6.04
C LEU A 132 20.67 29.54 7.00
N MET A 133 21.02 29.73 8.27
CA MET A 133 20.88 28.70 9.30
C MET A 133 19.41 28.29 9.51
N LEU A 134 18.47 29.25 9.46
CA LEU A 134 17.03 28.99 9.55
C LEU A 134 16.44 28.21 8.37
N LEU A 135 17.12 28.17 7.22
CA LEU A 135 16.68 27.37 6.06
C LEU A 135 17.22 25.94 6.10
N ILE A 136 18.31 25.71 6.83
CA ILE A 136 18.99 24.41 6.93
C ILE A 136 18.40 23.57 8.09
N MET A 137 17.97 24.24 9.16
CA MET A 137 17.29 23.65 10.31
C MET A 137 15.82 23.36 10.00
#